data_AF-A0A935N1F2-F1
#
_entry.id   AF-A0A935N1F2-F1
#
_cell.length_a   1.000
_cell.length_b   1.000
_cell.length_c   1.000
_cell.angle_alpha   90.00
_cell.angle_beta   90.00
_cell.angle_gamma   90.00
#
_symmetry.space_group_name_H-M   'P 1'
#
loop_
_entity.id
_entity.type
_entity.pdbx_description
1 polymer ?
#
loop_
_entity_poly.entity_id
_entity_poly.type
_entity_poly.pdbx_seq_one_letter_code
_entity_poly.pdbx_strand_id
1 'polypeptide(L)'
;MKNEYEFPPQVIAKGSELGYQPDKLALRFLVPLIQVAWAEGHVQATEQKTILSFAGNLRVNAKHAGYDQLLSWFEERPTDHFFESSIDDLRELLDDITADQAAPLRSILRFGCVEVAQAAGDIGLLRGRSNIRREEIAQLQHIGERLGLAPIQI
;
A
#
# COMPACT_ATOMS: atom_id res chain seq x y z
N MET A 1 -6.16 8.28 19.75
CA MET A 1 -7.33 8.15 18.86
C MET A 1 -6.85 7.47 17.59
N LYS A 2 -7.27 6.22 17.34
CA LYS A 2 -7.04 5.55 16.06
C LYS A 2 -8.17 6.02 15.15
N ASN A 3 -7.89 6.99 14.28
CA ASN A 3 -8.84 7.38 13.25
C ASN A 3 -8.82 6.28 12.19
N GLU A 4 -9.77 5.37 12.27
CA GLU A 4 -10.02 4.42 11.18
C GLU A 4 -10.43 5.22 9.94
N TYR A 5 -9.71 5.00 8.84
CA TYR A 5 -9.99 5.63 7.58
C TYR A 5 -11.23 4.99 6.96
N GLU A 6 -12.17 5.82 6.55
CA GLU A 6 -13.38 5.39 5.86
C GLU A 6 -13.32 5.92 4.43
N PHE A 7 -13.43 5.03 3.45
CA PHE A 7 -13.44 5.43 2.05
C PHE A 7 -14.70 6.26 1.76
N PRO A 8 -14.56 7.40 1.07
CA PRO A 8 -15.72 8.17 0.63
C PRO A 8 -16.70 7.30 -0.19
N PRO A 9 -18.02 7.50 -0.09
CA PRO A 9 -19.00 6.68 -0.81
C PRO A 9 -18.78 6.63 -2.32
N GLN A 10 -18.26 7.71 -2.92
CA GLN A 10 -17.94 7.77 -4.34
C GLN A 10 -16.81 6.81 -4.73
N VAL A 11 -15.83 6.64 -3.84
CA VAL A 11 -14.70 5.73 -4.03
C VAL A 11 -15.15 4.28 -3.91
N ILE A 12 -16.07 3.99 -2.99
CA ILE A 12 -16.69 2.65 -2.86
C ILE A 12 -17.53 2.32 -4.09
N ALA A 13 -18.35 3.26 -4.56
CA ALA A 13 -19.16 3.10 -5.77
C ALA A 13 -18.26 2.82 -6.99
N LYS A 14 -17.20 3.61 -7.16
CA LYS A 14 -16.25 3.43 -8.26
C LYS A 14 -15.51 2.09 -8.19
N GLY A 15 -15.06 1.70 -7.00
CA GLY A 15 -14.47 0.37 -6.79
C GLY A 15 -15.43 -0.75 -7.18
N SER A 16 -16.71 -0.60 -6.88
CA SER A 16 -17.74 -1.59 -7.24
C SER A 16 -17.94 -1.72 -8.76
N GLU A 17 -17.88 -0.60 -9.49
CA GLU A 17 -17.92 -0.60 -10.97
C GLU A 17 -16.73 -1.36 -11.58
N LEU A 18 -15.56 -1.27 -10.94
CA LEU A 18 -14.35 -2.01 -11.32
C LEU A 18 -14.36 -3.48 -10.84
N GLY A 19 -15.47 -3.95 -10.28
CA GLY A 19 -15.64 -5.32 -9.81
C GLY A 19 -15.06 -5.59 -8.41
N TYR A 20 -14.68 -4.55 -7.67
CA TYR A 20 -14.26 -4.70 -6.29
C TYR A 20 -15.43 -4.77 -5.35
N GLN A 21 -15.47 -5.85 -4.58
CA GLN A 21 -16.35 -5.91 -3.42
C GLN A 21 -15.94 -4.80 -2.43
N PRO A 22 -16.89 -4.07 -1.82
CA PRO A 22 -16.59 -2.96 -0.90
C PRO A 22 -15.64 -3.32 0.25
N ASP A 23 -15.74 -4.54 0.77
CA ASP A 23 -14.83 -5.09 1.80
C ASP A 23 -13.42 -5.37 1.24
N LYS A 24 -13.29 -5.71 -0.04
CA LYS A 24 -12.00 -5.99 -0.68
C LYS A 24 -11.27 -4.72 -1.14
N LEU A 25 -11.96 -3.58 -1.24
CA LEU A 25 -11.35 -2.33 -1.69
C LEU A 25 -10.19 -1.91 -0.79
N ALA A 26 -10.37 -1.96 0.53
CA ALA A 26 -9.32 -1.63 1.50
C ALA A 26 -8.07 -2.51 1.32
N LEU A 27 -8.26 -3.80 0.99
CA LEU A 27 -7.18 -4.73 0.73
C LEU A 27 -6.38 -4.35 -0.54
N ARG A 28 -7.02 -3.75 -1.55
CA ARG A 28 -6.33 -3.28 -2.76
C ARG A 28 -5.33 -2.18 -2.46
N PHE A 29 -5.68 -1.24 -1.57
CA PHE A 29 -4.78 -0.17 -1.13
C PHE A 29 -3.53 -0.68 -0.37
N LEU A 30 -3.50 -1.94 0.03
CA LEU A 30 -2.32 -2.57 0.64
C LEU A 30 -1.36 -3.19 -0.38
N VAL A 31 -1.80 -3.46 -1.60
CA VAL A 31 -0.98 -4.12 -2.63
C VAL A 31 0.29 -3.31 -2.97
N PRO A 32 0.27 -1.97 -3.14
CA PRO A 32 1.48 -1.20 -3.36
C PRO A 32 2.49 -1.33 -2.21
N LEU A 33 2.02 -1.34 -0.96
CA LEU A 33 2.86 -1.48 0.23
C LEU A 33 3.52 -2.86 0.29
N ILE A 34 2.76 -3.90 -0.05
CA ILE A 34 3.28 -5.27 -0.17
C ILE A 34 4.33 -5.36 -1.27
N GLN A 35 4.10 -4.71 -2.41
CA GLN A 35 5.05 -4.69 -3.52
C GLN A 35 6.38 -4.02 -3.13
N VAL A 36 6.33 -2.91 -2.37
CA VAL A 36 7.52 -2.26 -1.80
C VAL A 36 8.28 -3.21 -0.89
N ALA A 37 7.61 -3.85 0.06
CA ALA A 37 8.25 -4.77 1.00
C ALA A 37 8.89 -5.99 0.32
N TRP A 38 8.40 -6.40 -0.86
CA TRP A 38 8.99 -7.49 -1.64
C TRP A 38 10.13 -7.04 -2.58
N ALA A 39 10.50 -5.76 -2.60
CA ALA A 39 11.51 -5.23 -3.53
C ALA A 39 12.86 -5.94 -3.40
N GLU A 40 13.26 -6.33 -2.19
CA GLU A 40 14.49 -7.10 -1.92
C GLU A 40 14.27 -8.62 -1.94
N GLY A 41 13.11 -9.09 -2.41
CA GLY A 41 12.79 -10.51 -2.53
C GLY A 41 12.45 -11.21 -1.20
N HIS A 42 12.25 -10.47 -0.11
CA HIS A 42 11.72 -10.95 1.17
C HIS A 42 11.11 -9.79 1.95
N VAL A 43 10.13 -10.08 2.82
CA VAL A 43 9.52 -9.08 3.72
C VAL A 43 10.15 -9.17 5.11
N GLN A 44 10.60 -8.05 5.66
CA GLN A 44 11.15 -7.97 7.01
C GLN A 44 10.04 -7.85 8.06
N ALA A 45 10.32 -8.30 9.28
CA ALA A 45 9.34 -8.26 10.38
C ALA A 45 8.89 -6.82 10.73
N THR A 46 9.76 -5.83 10.59
CA THR A 46 9.43 -4.42 10.80
C THR A 46 8.50 -3.88 9.73
N GLU A 47 8.74 -4.20 8.45
CA GLU A 47 7.88 -3.86 7.32
C GLU A 47 6.50 -4.51 7.47
N GLN A 48 6.46 -5.81 7.77
CA GLN A 48 5.22 -6.54 8.02
C GLN A 48 4.41 -5.87 9.12
N LYS A 49 5.05 -5.48 10.23
CA LYS A 49 4.39 -4.75 11.32
C LYS A 49 3.84 -3.40 10.88
N THR A 50 4.60 -2.66 10.06
CA THR A 50 4.16 -1.37 9.49
C THR A 50 2.96 -1.56 8.58
N ILE A 51 2.97 -2.56 7.70
CA ILE A 51 1.85 -2.89 6.81
C ILE A 51 0.62 -3.29 7.61
N LEU A 52 0.76 -4.14 8.65
CA LEU A 52 -0.35 -4.52 9.52
C LEU A 52 -0.93 -3.33 10.31
N SER A 53 -0.08 -2.38 10.72
CA SER A 53 -0.52 -1.14 11.34
C SER A 53 -1.35 -0.28 10.37
N PHE A 54 -0.87 -0.14 9.12
CA PHE A 54 -1.57 0.57 8.06
C PHE A 54 -2.89 -0.12 7.68
N ALA A 55 -2.88 -1.46 7.56
CA ALA A 55 -4.06 -2.28 7.34
C ALA A 55 -5.13 -2.07 8.42
N GLY A 56 -4.72 -2.00 9.69
CA GLY A 56 -5.61 -1.68 10.80
C GLY A 56 -6.28 -0.30 10.66
N ASN A 57 -5.57 0.71 10.15
CA ASN A 57 -6.15 2.02 9.87
C ASN A 57 -7.17 1.96 8.73
N LEU A 58 -7.02 1.03 7.78
CA LEU A 58 -8.00 0.75 6.72
C LEU A 58 -9.08 -0.27 7.14
N ARG A 59 -9.20 -0.60 8.43
CA ARG A 59 -10.12 -1.61 8.99
C ARG A 59 -9.87 -3.05 8.50
N VAL A 60 -8.71 -3.33 7.92
CA VAL A 60 -8.25 -4.69 7.57
C VAL A 60 -7.53 -5.28 8.79
N ASN A 61 -8.28 -6.02 9.62
CA ASN A 61 -7.79 -6.69 10.82
C ASN A 61 -8.30 -8.15 10.88
N ALA A 62 -7.99 -8.92 11.92
CA ALA A 62 -8.35 -10.33 12.03
C ALA A 62 -9.86 -10.67 11.87
N LYS A 63 -10.76 -9.70 11.96
CA LYS A 63 -12.21 -9.90 11.70
C LYS A 63 -12.61 -9.65 10.24
N HIS A 64 -11.69 -9.13 9.43
CA HIS A 64 -11.91 -8.74 8.05
C HIS A 64 -11.72 -9.94 7.11
N ALA A 65 -12.63 -10.11 6.14
CA ALA A 65 -12.63 -11.26 5.21
C ALA A 65 -11.37 -11.34 4.31
N GLY A 66 -10.62 -10.26 4.20
CA GLY A 66 -9.34 -10.17 3.47
C GLY A 66 -8.08 -10.33 4.31
N TYR A 67 -8.19 -10.52 5.64
CA TYR A 67 -7.01 -10.51 6.51
C TYR A 67 -6.09 -11.72 6.28
N ASP A 68 -6.64 -12.91 6.11
CA ASP A 68 -5.84 -14.12 5.83
C ASP A 68 -5.11 -14.00 4.49
N GLN A 69 -5.72 -13.32 3.50
CA GLN A 69 -5.07 -13.02 2.22
C GLN A 69 -3.91 -12.04 2.38
N LEU A 70 -4.04 -11.04 3.27
CA LEU A 70 -2.93 -10.15 3.59
C LEU A 70 -1.79 -10.92 4.25
N LEU A 71 -2.11 -11.85 5.17
CA LEU A 71 -1.09 -12.67 5.83
C LEU A 71 -0.35 -13.57 4.83
N SER A 72 -1.06 -14.20 3.90
CA SER A 72 -0.43 -15.06 2.90
C SER A 72 0.50 -14.29 1.96
N TRP A 73 0.26 -13.01 1.69
CA TRP A 73 1.18 -12.16 0.92
C TRP A 73 2.52 -11.88 1.61
N PHE A 74 2.62 -12.07 2.93
CA PHE A 74 3.91 -11.98 3.64
C PHE A 74 4.68 -13.30 3.56
N GLU A 75 3.98 -14.42 3.43
CA GLU A 75 4.58 -15.76 3.36
C GLU A 75 5.00 -16.12 1.93
N GLU A 76 4.16 -15.77 0.96
CA GLU A 76 4.36 -16.04 -0.45
C GLU A 76 4.18 -14.76 -1.27
N ARG A 77 5.22 -14.42 -2.04
CA ARG A 77 5.21 -13.24 -2.90
C ARG A 77 4.13 -13.38 -3.98
N PRO A 78 3.19 -12.43 -4.09
CA PRO A 78 2.30 -12.36 -5.25
C PRO A 78 3.07 -12.26 -6.56
N THR A 79 2.50 -12.82 -7.63
CA THR A 79 3.12 -12.72 -8.97
C THR A 79 3.27 -11.27 -9.43
N ASP A 80 4.27 -10.98 -10.27
CA ASP A 80 4.45 -9.65 -10.86
C ASP A 80 3.21 -9.18 -11.62
N HIS A 81 2.57 -10.09 -12.36
CA HIS A 81 1.30 -9.80 -13.03
C HIS A 81 0.22 -9.31 -12.07
N PHE A 82 0.09 -9.95 -10.89
CA PHE A 82 -0.88 -9.53 -9.87
C PHE A 82 -0.57 -8.13 -9.33
N PHE A 83 0.70 -7.82 -9.09
CA PHE A 83 1.09 -6.49 -8.64
C PHE A 83 0.76 -5.46 -9.70
N GLU A 84 1.25 -5.65 -10.93
CA GLU A 84 1.05 -4.69 -12.01
C GLU A 84 -0.44 -4.51 -12.33
N SER A 85 -1.25 -5.58 -12.38
CA SER A 85 -2.69 -5.45 -12.60
C SER A 85 -3.38 -4.68 -11.47
N SER A 86 -3.01 -4.94 -10.21
CA SER A 86 -3.61 -4.25 -9.06
C SER A 86 -3.23 -2.76 -9.01
N ILE A 87 -2.01 -2.41 -9.43
CA ILE A 87 -1.59 -1.01 -9.54
C ILE A 87 -2.35 -0.31 -10.68
N ASP A 88 -2.59 -0.98 -11.81
CA ASP A 88 -3.37 -0.42 -12.92
C ASP A 88 -4.83 -0.17 -12.54
N ASP A 89 -5.47 -1.13 -11.89
CA ASP A 89 -6.85 -0.95 -11.42
C ASP A 89 -6.95 0.18 -10.36
N LEU A 90 -5.97 0.29 -9.46
CA LEU A 90 -5.92 1.39 -8.49
C LEU A 90 -5.72 2.73 -9.19
N ARG A 91 -4.92 2.78 -10.26
CA ARG A 91 -4.76 4.00 -11.07
C ARG A 91 -6.08 4.39 -11.71
N GLU A 92 -6.75 3.46 -12.36
CA GLU A 92 -8.05 3.68 -13.00
C GLU A 92 -9.08 4.19 -11.98
N LEU A 93 -9.17 3.55 -10.80
CA LEU A 93 -10.03 4.02 -9.71
C LEU A 93 -9.75 5.47 -9.29
N LEU A 94 -8.47 5.84 -9.20
CA LEU A 94 -8.07 7.18 -8.77
C LEU A 94 -8.19 8.24 -9.88
N ASP A 95 -8.14 7.83 -11.14
CA ASP A 95 -8.31 8.72 -12.30
C ASP A 95 -9.79 8.97 -12.61
N ASP A 96 -10.68 8.03 -12.28
CA ASP A 96 -12.12 8.13 -12.53
C ASP A 96 -12.91 8.92 -11.47
N ILE A 97 -12.26 9.29 -10.36
CA ILE A 97 -12.83 10.18 -9.33
C ILE A 97 -12.26 11.60 -9.47
N THR A 98 -12.84 12.58 -8.77
CA THR A 98 -12.35 13.96 -8.89
C THR A 98 -10.96 14.11 -8.28
N ALA A 99 -10.18 15.08 -8.77
CA ALA A 99 -8.83 15.34 -8.24
C ALA A 99 -8.83 15.59 -6.72
N ASP A 100 -9.84 16.28 -6.20
CA ASP A 100 -10.00 16.54 -4.76
C ASP A 100 -10.27 15.26 -3.96
N GLN A 101 -10.92 14.26 -4.56
CA GLN A 101 -11.16 12.94 -3.96
C GLN A 101 -9.93 12.04 -4.06
N ALA A 102 -9.20 12.10 -5.18
CA ALA A 102 -8.00 11.29 -5.41
C ALA A 102 -6.80 11.77 -4.58
N ALA A 103 -6.64 13.08 -4.39
CA ALA A 103 -5.50 13.65 -3.67
C ALA A 103 -5.25 13.04 -2.27
N PRO A 104 -6.24 12.92 -1.36
CA PRO A 104 -6.02 12.30 -0.05
C PRO A 104 -5.67 10.80 -0.18
N LEU A 105 -6.27 10.08 -1.13
CA LEU A 105 -5.98 8.66 -1.35
C LEU A 105 -4.55 8.44 -1.86
N ARG A 106 -4.11 9.25 -2.83
CA ARG A 106 -2.72 9.25 -3.31
C ARG A 106 -1.75 9.61 -2.19
N SER A 107 -2.09 10.58 -1.34
CA SER A 107 -1.27 10.95 -0.18
C SER A 107 -1.14 9.78 0.82
N ILE A 108 -2.22 9.08 1.10
CA ILE A 108 -2.25 7.89 1.98
C ILE A 108 -1.39 6.76 1.40
N LEU A 109 -1.52 6.46 0.10
CA LEU A 109 -0.71 5.45 -0.58
C LEU A 109 0.77 5.79 -0.56
N ARG A 110 1.12 7.05 -0.88
CA ARG A 110 2.50 7.55 -0.82
C ARG A 110 3.08 7.40 0.58
N PHE A 111 2.36 7.87 1.59
CA PHE A 111 2.79 7.78 2.98
C PHE A 111 3.02 6.32 3.40
N GLY A 112 2.06 5.44 3.12
CA GLY A 112 2.19 4.01 3.45
C GLY A 112 3.40 3.35 2.80
N CYS A 113 3.61 3.57 1.50
CA CYS A 113 4.75 3.01 0.78
C CYS A 113 6.09 3.49 1.37
N VAL A 114 6.21 4.78 1.68
CA VAL A 114 7.43 5.35 2.27
C VAL A 114 7.69 4.80 3.67
N GLU A 115 6.67 4.70 4.51
CA GLU A 115 6.82 4.15 5.87
C GLU A 115 7.28 2.68 5.84
N VAL A 116 6.79 1.89 4.88
CA VAL A 116 7.24 0.50 4.70
C VAL A 116 8.73 0.46 4.36
N ALA A 117 9.14 1.17 3.32
CA ALA A 117 10.54 1.22 2.91
C ALA A 117 11.48 1.74 4.03
N GLN A 118 11.00 2.67 4.86
CA GLN A 118 11.78 3.17 6.00
C GLN A 118 11.89 2.16 7.15
N ALA A 119 10.89 1.30 7.32
CA ALA A 119 10.86 0.32 8.41
C ALA A 119 11.95 -0.77 8.28
N ALA A 120 12.44 -1.03 7.06
CA ALA A 120 13.59 -1.90 6.82
C ALA A 120 14.90 -1.36 7.43
N GLY A 121 15.02 -0.04 7.60
CA GLY A 121 16.23 0.64 8.10
C GLY A 121 16.46 0.54 9.61
N ASP A 122 15.48 0.06 10.39
CA ASP A 122 15.42 0.23 11.85
C ASP A 122 16.04 -0.91 12.68
N ILE A 123 16.85 -1.78 12.07
CA ILE A 123 17.47 -2.92 12.76
C ILE A 123 18.64 -2.44 13.66
N GLY A 124 18.33 -2.26 14.95
CA GLY A 124 19.16 -2.77 16.05
C GLY A 124 20.19 -1.85 16.70
N LEU A 125 20.89 -0.94 15.99
CA LEU A 125 21.94 -0.08 16.62
C LEU A 125 22.24 1.24 15.87
N LEU A 126 21.72 1.45 14.67
CA LEU A 126 21.99 2.63 13.84
C LEU A 126 20.71 3.49 13.69
N ARG A 127 20.21 4.03 14.81
CA ARG A 127 19.15 5.05 14.80
C ARG A 127 19.72 6.36 14.25
N GLY A 128 19.75 6.51 12.94
CA GLY A 128 20.18 7.77 12.34
C GLY A 128 20.73 7.63 10.94
N ARG A 129 19.91 7.16 10.01
CA ARG A 129 19.86 7.51 8.58
C ARG A 129 18.86 6.56 7.93
N SER A 130 17.83 7.09 7.29
CA SER A 130 16.90 6.32 6.47
C SER A 130 17.69 5.54 5.42
N ASN A 131 18.03 4.29 5.70
CA ASN A 131 18.78 3.43 4.80
C ASN A 131 17.81 2.66 3.92
N ILE A 132 16.94 3.39 3.23
CA ILE A 132 16.07 2.79 2.21
C ILE A 132 16.99 2.23 1.13
N ARG A 133 16.74 0.98 0.75
CA ARG A 133 17.56 0.20 -0.18
C ARG A 133 17.30 0.65 -1.60
N ARG A 134 18.24 0.40 -2.53
CA ARG A 134 18.11 0.91 -3.91
C ARG A 134 16.92 0.28 -4.61
N GLU A 135 16.67 -0.99 -4.33
CA GLU A 135 15.58 -1.80 -4.84
C GLU A 135 14.24 -1.23 -4.38
N GLU A 136 14.12 -0.87 -3.09
CA GLU A 136 12.94 -0.19 -2.54
C GLU A 136 12.75 1.21 -3.13
N ILE A 137 13.82 1.99 -3.30
CA ILE A 137 13.76 3.31 -3.97
C ILE A 137 13.21 3.17 -5.40
N ALA A 138 13.73 2.20 -6.16
CA ALA A 138 13.26 1.95 -7.52
C ALA A 138 11.78 1.53 -7.53
N GLN A 139 11.37 0.69 -6.59
CA GLN A 139 9.98 0.25 -6.46
C GLN A 139 9.04 1.39 -6.06
N LEU A 140 9.48 2.28 -5.14
CA LEU A 140 8.75 3.49 -4.76
C LEU A 140 8.58 4.44 -5.94
N GLN A 141 9.63 4.66 -6.75
CA GLN A 141 9.57 5.49 -7.95
C GLN A 141 8.60 4.89 -8.98
N HIS A 142 8.70 3.60 -9.25
CA HIS A 142 7.79 2.89 -10.17
C HIS A 142 6.33 3.04 -9.75
N ILE A 143 6.00 2.72 -8.49
CA ILE A 143 4.64 2.87 -7.94
C ILE A 143 4.20 4.34 -7.97
N GLY A 144 5.10 5.25 -7.62
CA GLY A 144 4.85 6.69 -7.60
C GLY A 144 4.46 7.24 -8.97
N GLU A 145 5.20 6.88 -10.00
CA GLU A 145 4.93 7.26 -11.38
C GLU A 145 3.61 6.64 -11.87
N ARG A 146 3.42 5.34 -11.66
CA ARG A 146 2.23 4.62 -12.12
C ARG A 146 0.95 5.12 -11.46
N LEU A 147 0.99 5.43 -10.17
CA LEU A 147 -0.16 5.93 -9.40
C LEU A 147 -0.20 7.46 -9.32
N GLY A 148 0.56 8.20 -10.14
CA GLY A 148 0.53 9.66 -10.13
C GLY A 148 0.73 10.28 -8.74
N LEU A 149 1.55 9.66 -7.90
CA LEU A 149 1.85 10.14 -6.56
C LEU A 149 2.77 11.36 -6.65
N ALA A 150 2.67 12.27 -5.69
CA ALA A 150 3.65 13.34 -5.57
C ALA A 150 5.07 12.76 -5.45
N PRO A 151 6.10 13.41 -6.04
CA PRO A 151 7.47 12.92 -6.02
C PRO A 151 7.90 12.51 -4.63
N ILE A 152 8.37 11.28 -4.51
CA ILE A 152 8.86 10.74 -3.25
C ILE A 152 10.28 11.29 -3.07
N GLN A 153 10.41 12.28 -2.18
CA GLN A 153 11.70 12.82 -1.76
C GLN A 153 12.25 11.88 -0.68
N ILE A 154 13.36 11.21 -0.99
CA ILE A 154 14.04 10.21 -0.15
C ILE A 154 15.39 10.76 0.28
#